data_AF-A0A183ASU0-F1
#
_entry.id   AF-A0A183ASU0-F1
#
_cell.length_a   1.000
_cell.length_b   1.000
_cell.length_c   1.000
_cell.angle_alpha   90.00
_cell.angle_beta   90.00
_cell.angle_gamma   90.00
#
_symmetry.space_group_name_H-M   'P 1'
#
loop_
_entity.id
_entity.type
_entity.pdbx_description
1 polymer ?
#
loop_
_entity_poly.entity_id
_entity_poly.type
_entity_poly.pdbx_seq_one_letter_code
_entity_poly.pdbx_strand_id
1 'polypeptide(L)'
;MDTCNLEFLDIHSNLRYVENYLERSEIWCLTRKSLDAEKKTAHFISAFGREAYSLIKNLAFPESPIQLKYKELMDLLLKHFQPVNFEANEQAKFHCLARDPNQSARDFILQL
;
A
#
# COMPACT_ATOMS: atom_id res chain seq x y z
N MET A 1 25.58 -12.11 -6.63
CA MET A 1 24.12 -12.03 -6.51
C MET A 1 23.76 -10.57 -6.59
N ASP A 2 23.02 -10.15 -7.61
CA ASP A 2 22.58 -8.75 -7.70
C ASP A 2 21.57 -8.51 -6.58
N THR A 3 22.02 -7.88 -5.49
CA THR A 3 21.20 -7.60 -4.32
C THR A 3 20.05 -6.67 -4.70
N CYS A 4 18.84 -7.01 -4.26
CA CYS A 4 17.71 -6.10 -4.33
C CYS A 4 18.01 -4.96 -3.36
N ASN A 5 18.35 -3.77 -3.85
CA ASN A 5 18.51 -2.56 -3.02
C ASN A 5 17.15 -1.96 -2.62
N LEU A 6 16.08 -2.76 -2.64
CA LEU A 6 14.77 -2.34 -2.15
C LEU A 6 14.79 -2.50 -0.64
N GLU A 7 14.49 -1.41 0.07
CA GLU A 7 14.30 -1.45 1.52
C GLU A 7 13.14 -2.39 1.89
N PHE A 8 13.06 -2.82 3.16
CA PHE A 8 11.90 -3.59 3.59
C PHE A 8 10.65 -2.71 3.61
N LEU A 9 9.52 -3.25 3.16
CA LEU A 9 8.23 -2.57 3.27
C LEU A 9 7.89 -2.28 4.75
N ASP A 10 7.78 -0.99 5.09
CA ASP A 10 7.22 -0.54 6.36
C ASP A 10 5.69 -0.50 6.30
N ILE A 11 5.04 -1.36 7.09
CA ILE A 11 3.57 -1.47 7.13
C ILE A 11 2.90 -0.45 8.06
N HIS A 12 3.68 0.32 8.83
CA HIS A 12 3.16 1.38 9.69
C HIS A 12 3.12 2.74 8.99
N SER A 13 3.62 2.78 7.75
CA SER A 13 3.62 3.96 6.90
C SER A 13 2.25 4.24 6.27
N ASN A 14 2.11 5.42 5.65
CA ASN A 14 0.87 5.84 4.98
C ASN A 14 0.75 5.24 3.56
N LEU A 15 -0.47 5.33 2.99
CA LEU A 15 -0.77 4.86 1.64
C LEU A 15 0.23 5.36 0.57
N ARG A 16 0.59 6.66 0.61
CA ARG A 16 1.51 7.25 -0.37
C ARG A 16 2.90 6.62 -0.32
N TYR A 17 3.39 6.27 0.86
CA TYR A 17 4.65 5.55 0.99
C TYR A 17 4.57 4.17 0.32
N VAL A 18 3.47 3.44 0.56
CA VAL A 18 3.24 2.12 -0.04
C VAL A 18 3.14 2.21 -1.56
N GLU A 19 2.42 3.19 -2.10
CA GLU A 19 2.34 3.43 -3.55
C GLU A 19 3.72 3.68 -4.18
N ASN A 20 4.52 4.57 -3.57
CA ASN A 20 5.88 4.85 -4.03
C ASN A 20 6.79 3.62 -3.94
N TYR A 21 6.63 2.80 -2.90
CA TYR A 21 7.37 1.55 -2.74
C TYR A 21 7.04 0.56 -3.87
N LEU A 22 5.75 0.39 -4.17
CA LEU A 22 5.25 -0.47 -5.23
C LEU A 22 5.70 -0.02 -6.63
N GLU A 23 5.76 1.29 -6.86
CA GLU A 23 6.32 1.84 -8.11
C GLU A 23 7.81 1.51 -8.23
N ARG A 24 8.59 1.70 -7.16
CA ARG A 24 10.02 1.35 -7.12
C ARG A 24 10.26 -0.14 -7.33
N SER A 25 9.41 -1.01 -6.77
CA SER A 25 9.53 -2.46 -6.99
C SER A 25 9.26 -2.82 -8.45
N GLU A 26 8.31 -2.16 -9.10
CA GLU A 26 8.04 -2.35 -10.53
C GLU A 26 9.22 -1.91 -11.40
N ILE A 27 9.76 -0.70 -11.16
CA ILE A 27 10.94 -0.19 -11.86
C ILE A 27 12.11 -1.15 -11.70
N TRP A 28 12.36 -1.63 -10.48
CA TRP A 28 13.42 -2.61 -10.23
C TRP A 28 13.23 -3.88 -11.04
N CYS A 29 12.00 -4.41 -11.13
CA CYS A 29 11.72 -5.59 -11.95
C CYS A 29 11.97 -5.33 -13.43
N LEU A 30 11.57 -4.17 -13.96
CA LEU A 30 11.79 -3.78 -15.36
C LEU A 30 13.27 -3.68 -15.74
N THR A 31 14.14 -3.30 -14.79
CA THR A 31 15.60 -3.28 -15.06
C THR A 31 16.20 -4.68 -15.25
N ARG A 32 15.51 -5.75 -14.84
CA ARG A 32 16.01 -7.12 -14.92
C ARG A 32 15.40 -7.89 -16.09
N LYS A 33 16.22 -8.11 -17.12
CA LYS A 33 15.82 -8.79 -18.38
C LYS A 33 15.37 -10.25 -18.23
N SER A 34 15.61 -10.91 -17.09
CA SER A 34 15.42 -12.36 -16.90
C SER A 34 14.53 -12.74 -15.71
N LEU A 35 13.75 -11.80 -15.17
CA LEU A 35 12.75 -12.12 -14.15
C LEU A 35 11.51 -12.73 -14.81
N ASP A 36 11.33 -14.04 -14.68
CA ASP A 36 10.03 -14.65 -14.94
C ASP A 36 9.02 -14.27 -13.84
N ALA A 37 7.74 -14.56 -14.07
CA ALA A 37 6.67 -14.17 -13.17
C ALA A 37 6.81 -14.76 -11.76
N GLU A 38 7.27 -16.01 -11.65
CA GLU A 38 7.48 -16.70 -10.37
C GLU A 38 8.64 -16.08 -9.60
N LYS A 39 9.77 -15.82 -10.27
CA LYS A 39 10.91 -15.10 -9.69
C LYS A 39 10.52 -13.69 -9.27
N LYS A 40 9.69 -12.99 -10.07
CA LYS A 40 9.17 -11.67 -9.71
C LYS A 40 8.37 -11.72 -8.41
N THR A 41 7.42 -12.65 -8.30
CA THR A 41 6.65 -12.89 -7.08
C THR A 41 7.56 -13.23 -5.89
N ALA A 42 8.44 -14.23 -6.04
CA ALA A 42 9.31 -14.69 -4.97
C ALA A 42 10.26 -13.57 -4.48
N HIS A 43 10.81 -12.78 -5.41
CA HIS A 43 11.65 -11.64 -5.06
C HIS A 43 10.87 -10.58 -4.30
N PHE A 44 9.66 -10.25 -4.74
CA PHE A 44 8.81 -9.27 -4.06
C PHE A 44 8.49 -9.69 -2.62
N ILE A 45 8.11 -10.95 -2.42
CA ILE A 45 7.85 -11.50 -1.07
C ILE A 45 9.14 -11.52 -0.23
N SER A 46 10.30 -11.81 -0.82
CA SER A 46 11.59 -11.81 -0.10
C SER A 46 12.03 -10.42 0.36
N ALA A 47 11.56 -9.37 -0.32
CA ALA A 47 11.77 -7.98 0.07
C ALA A 47 10.85 -7.53 1.21
N PHE A 48 10.04 -8.43 1.78
CA PHE A 48 9.24 -8.13 2.95
C PHE A 48 10.01 -8.44 4.23
N GLY A 49 9.93 -7.51 5.19
CA GLY A 49 10.28 -7.79 6.57
C GLY A 49 9.29 -8.78 7.21
N ARG A 50 9.61 -9.23 8.42
CA ARG A 50 8.76 -10.17 9.20
C ARG A 50 7.29 -9.74 9.26
N GLU A 51 7.06 -8.47 9.56
CA GLU A 51 5.72 -7.92 9.78
C GLU A 51 4.93 -7.81 8.47
N ALA A 52 5.56 -7.26 7.42
CA ALA A 52 4.99 -7.21 6.08
C ALA A 52 4.65 -8.60 5.53
N TYR A 53 5.52 -9.60 5.77
CA TYR A 53 5.23 -10.98 5.39
C TYR A 53 4.05 -11.57 6.19
N SER A 54 3.96 -11.29 7.48
CA SER A 54 2.80 -11.72 8.29
C SER A 54 1.51 -11.08 7.81
N LEU A 55 1.54 -9.80 7.45
CA LEU A 55 0.39 -9.08 6.90
C LEU A 55 -0.06 -9.71 5.58
N ILE A 56 0.85 -9.87 4.61
CA ILE A 56 0.47 -10.43 3.31
C ILE A 56 -0.04 -11.86 3.41
N LYS A 57 0.52 -12.66 4.34
CA LYS A 57 0.04 -14.02 4.61
C LYS A 57 -1.40 -14.03 5.13
N ASN A 58 -1.75 -13.07 5.99
CA ASN A 58 -3.12 -12.94 6.49
C ASN A 58 -4.06 -12.45 5.38
N LEU A 59 -3.61 -11.51 4.54
CA LEU A 59 -4.42 -10.98 3.42
C LEU A 59 -4.65 -12.00 2.30
N ALA A 60 -3.69 -12.89 2.06
CA ALA A 60 -3.75 -13.92 1.02
C ALA A 60 -4.56 -15.17 1.42
N PHE A 61 -4.92 -15.31 2.70
CA PHE A 61 -5.64 -16.48 3.20
C PHE A 61 -6.95 -16.72 2.42
N PRO A 62 -7.27 -17.96 1.99
CA PRO A 62 -6.66 -19.25 2.39
C PRO A 62 -5.43 -19.68 1.57
N GLU A 63 -5.04 -18.93 0.55
CA GLU A 63 -3.91 -19.25 -0.31
C GLU A 63 -2.57 -18.84 0.34
N SER A 64 -1.47 -19.43 -0.12
CA SER A 64 -0.13 -19.00 0.28
C SER A 64 0.32 -17.82 -0.58
N PRO A 65 0.99 -16.79 -0.03
CA PRO A 65 1.47 -15.65 -0.81
C PRO A 65 2.30 -16.03 -2.06
N ILE A 66 3.05 -17.14 -2.00
CA ILE A 66 3.87 -17.61 -3.14
C ILE A 66 3.04 -18.16 -4.31
N GLN A 67 1.77 -18.52 -4.07
CA GLN A 67 0.84 -19.01 -5.10
C GLN A 67 0.18 -17.84 -5.86
N LEU A 68 0.18 -16.64 -5.28
CA LEU A 68 -0.36 -15.44 -5.89
C LEU A 68 0.63 -14.84 -6.88
N LYS A 69 0.10 -14.21 -7.93
CA LYS A 69 0.93 -13.44 -8.87
C LYS A 69 1.34 -12.13 -8.20
N TYR A 70 2.49 -11.61 -8.63
CA TYR A 70 3.01 -10.33 -8.18
C TYR A 70 1.96 -9.21 -8.16
N LYS A 71 1.15 -9.09 -9.23
CA LYS A 71 0.10 -8.07 -9.32
C LYS A 71 -1.00 -8.26 -8.26
N GLU A 72 -1.41 -9.49 -7.99
CA GLU A 72 -2.42 -9.80 -6.97
C GLU A 72 -1.92 -9.42 -5.57
N LEU A 73 -0.63 -9.62 -5.30
CA LEU A 73 0.01 -9.19 -4.05
C LEU A 73 0.05 -7.66 -3.92
N MET A 74 0.35 -6.93 -5.00
CA MET A 74 0.30 -5.46 -5.00
C MET A 74 -1.13 -4.97 -4.71
N ASP A 75 -2.12 -5.54 -5.38
CA ASP A 75 -3.52 -5.15 -5.23
C ASP A 75 -4.01 -5.42 -3.80
N LEU A 76 -3.60 -6.54 -3.18
CA LEU A 76 -3.89 -6.84 -1.78
C LEU A 76 -3.30 -5.79 -0.82
N LEU A 77 -2.05 -5.39 -1.04
CA LEU A 77 -1.42 -4.33 -0.23
C LEU A 77 -2.15 -3.00 -0.43
N LEU A 78 -2.36 -2.56 -1.67
CA LEU A 78 -3.06 -1.31 -1.95
C LEU A 78 -4.44 -1.29 -1.30
N LYS A 79 -5.21 -2.37 -1.41
CA LYS A 79 -6.53 -2.47 -0.78
C LYS A 79 -6.48 -2.39 0.74
N HIS A 80 -5.43 -2.91 1.38
CA HIS A 80 -5.26 -2.82 2.83
C HIS A 80 -4.96 -1.39 3.30
N PHE A 81 -4.09 -0.68 2.57
CA PHE A 81 -3.68 0.68 2.91
C PHE A 81 -4.63 1.75 2.38
N GLN A 82 -5.46 1.42 1.39
CA GLN A 82 -6.55 2.29 0.97
C GLN A 82 -7.57 2.35 2.10
N PRO A 83 -7.84 3.55 2.66
CA PRO A 83 -8.94 3.68 3.58
C PRO A 83 -10.20 3.27 2.83
N VAL A 84 -10.89 2.25 3.32
CA VAL A 84 -12.30 2.10 2.99
C VAL A 84 -12.93 3.39 3.47
N ASN A 85 -13.49 4.19 2.55
CA ASN A 85 -14.29 5.36 2.90
C ASN A 85 -15.47 4.84 3.71
N PHE A 86 -15.27 4.71 5.02
CA PHE A 86 -16.30 4.29 5.92
C PHE A 86 -17.23 5.47 6.02
N GLU A 87 -18.39 5.36 5.38
CA GLU A 87 -19.35 6.45 5.27
C GLU A 87 -19.60 7.11 6.63
N ALA A 88 -19.75 6.30 7.68
CA ALA A 88 -19.92 6.80 9.04
C ALA A 88 -18.68 7.56 9.60
N ASN A 89 -17.45 7.23 9.18
CA ASN A 89 -16.26 7.99 9.54
C ASN A 89 -16.21 9.35 8.82
N GLU A 90 -16.55 9.38 7.52
CA GLU A 90 -16.63 10.63 6.77
C GLU A 90 -17.78 11.52 7.26
N GLN A 91 -18.94 10.94 7.57
CA GLN A 91 -20.04 11.63 8.23
C GLN A 91 -19.62 12.17 9.60
N ALA A 92 -18.93 11.39 10.42
CA ALA A 92 -18.44 11.85 11.72
C ALA A 92 -17.46 13.02 11.57
N LYS A 93 -16.51 12.96 10.64
CA LYS A 93 -15.61 14.08 10.33
C LYS A 93 -16.42 15.32 9.92
N PHE A 94 -17.36 15.17 9.00
CA PHE A 94 -18.21 16.26 8.55
C PHE A 94 -19.03 16.89 9.70
N HIS A 95 -19.63 16.08 10.56
CA HIS A 95 -20.39 16.55 11.72
C HIS A 95 -19.52 17.21 12.80
N CYS A 96 -18.25 16.82 12.90
CA CYS A 96 -17.28 17.42 13.83
C CYS A 96 -16.59 18.66 13.25
N LEU A 97 -16.69 18.93 11.95
CA LEU A 97 -16.12 20.14 11.34
C LEU A 97 -16.90 21.37 11.80
N ALA A 98 -16.24 22.21 12.59
CA ALA A 98 -16.75 23.51 13.01
C ALA A 98 -15.94 24.62 12.34
N ARG A 99 -16.62 25.59 11.73
CA ARG A 99 -15.97 26.76 11.12
C ARG A 99 -15.35 27.62 12.21
N ASP A 100 -14.08 27.97 12.05
CA ASP A 100 -13.43 28.95 12.92
C ASP A 100 -14.10 30.33 12.75
N PRO A 101 -14.30 31.12 13.82
CA PRO A 101 -14.94 32.43 13.74
C PRO A 101 -14.30 33.37 12.70
N ASN A 102 -12.99 33.25 12.49
CA ASN A 102 -12.21 34.09 11.58
C ASN A 102 -12.03 33.47 10.18
N GLN A 103 -12.45 32.23 9.96
CA GLN A 103 -12.35 31.55 8.67
C GLN A 103 -13.47 32.00 7.74
N SER A 104 -13.10 32.35 6.50
CA SER A 104 -14.08 32.72 5.48
C SER A 104 -14.96 31.53 5.11
N ALA A 105 -16.20 31.78 4.69
CA ALA A 105 -17.09 30.71 4.21
C ALA A 105 -16.48 29.94 3.03
N ARG A 106 -15.73 30.62 2.16
CA ARG A 106 -15.04 30.00 1.03
C ARG A 106 -14.00 28.99 1.51
N ASP A 107 -13.13 29.39 2.44
CA ASP A 107 -12.04 28.54 2.91
C ASP A 107 -12.55 27.37 3.74
N PHE A 108 -13.68 27.54 4.43
CA PHE A 108 -14.34 26.44 5.13
C PHE A 108 -14.93 25.42 4.16
N ILE A 109 -15.59 25.86 3.09
CA ILE A 109 -16.15 24.97 2.06
C ILE A 109 -15.05 24.18 1.34
N LEU A 110 -13.85 24.75 1.16
CA LEU A 110 -12.71 24.04 0.56
C LEU A 110 -12.13 22.91 1.43
N GLN A 111 -12.53 22.82 2.71
CA GLN A 111 -12.13 21.75 3.62
C GLN A 111 -13.13 20.60 3.71
N LEU A 112 -14.32 20.77 3.10
CA LEU A 112 -15.32 19.71 2.91
C LEU A 112 -14.92 18.81 1.74
#